data_AF-A0A539DY87-F1
#
_entry.id   AF-A0A539DY87-F1
#
_cell.length_a   1.000
_cell.length_b   1.000
_cell.length_c   1.000
_cell.angle_alpha   90.00
_cell.angle_beta   90.00
_cell.angle_gamma   90.00
#
_symmetry.space_group_name_H-M   'P 1'
#
loop_
_entity.id
_entity.type
_entity.pdbx_description
1 polymer ?
#
loop_
_entity_poly.entity_id
_entity_poly.type
_entity_poly.pdbx_seq_one_letter_code
_entity_poly.pdbx_strand_id
1 'polypeptide(L)'
;MLERLRPKSTFARAVLPVAGGMLFFAFFGMVTWGVAALLSGNPERVNDRLVPQTFEVGSTEYLASLIADDGPLLFQGLIGADADRSLVLDHTGDLVGEGWRIRYAYPADRDSTCHVTQVKHSRQFTDCENRTLEVDDLARPTDVTPVVGDTVIIDLRVANASSSTTAPSTTAG
;
A
#
# COMPACT_ATOMS: atom_id res chain seq x y z
N MET A 1 -19.58 -10.77 53.88
CA MET A 1 -19.16 -12.18 53.71
C MET A 1 -17.85 -12.24 52.92
N LEU A 2 -16.77 -11.65 53.44
CA LEU A 2 -15.43 -11.59 52.80
C LEU A 2 -14.31 -11.69 53.86
N GLU A 3 -14.50 -12.50 54.90
CA GLU A 3 -13.54 -12.65 56.02
C GLU A 3 -13.06 -14.09 56.23
N ARG A 4 -12.92 -14.89 55.16
CA ARG A 4 -12.46 -16.29 55.31
C ARG A 4 -11.27 -16.74 54.47
N LEU A 5 -10.57 -15.83 53.80
CA LEU A 5 -9.34 -16.16 53.07
C LEU A 5 -8.16 -15.30 53.54
N ARG A 6 -7.93 -15.21 54.86
CA ARG A 6 -6.68 -14.66 55.39
C ARG A 6 -5.68 -15.81 55.53
N PRO A 7 -4.73 -15.98 54.58
CA PRO A 7 -3.71 -17.02 54.70
C PRO A 7 -2.96 -16.91 56.03
N LYS A 8 -2.91 -18.03 56.76
CA LYS A 8 -2.33 -18.12 58.11
C LYS A 8 -0.80 -18.16 58.11
N SER A 9 -0.17 -18.47 56.97
CA SER A 9 1.28 -18.57 56.80
C SER A 9 1.86 -17.37 56.05
N THR A 10 3.04 -16.91 56.47
CA THR A 10 3.82 -15.84 55.81
C THR A 10 4.15 -16.21 54.36
N PHE A 11 4.44 -17.48 54.10
CA PHE A 11 4.71 -17.99 52.75
C PHE A 11 3.47 -17.91 51.86
N ALA A 12 2.31 -18.31 52.39
CA ALA A 12 1.05 -18.25 51.65
C ALA A 12 0.65 -16.81 51.29
N ARG A 13 0.99 -15.81 52.12
CA ARG A 13 0.77 -14.38 51.81
C ARG A 13 1.65 -13.86 50.68
N ALA A 14 2.87 -14.40 50.54
CA ALA A 14 3.80 -14.01 49.49
C ALA A 14 3.48 -14.68 48.15
N VAL A 15 3.08 -15.95 48.17
CA VAL A 15 2.86 -16.75 46.95
C VAL A 15 1.48 -16.50 46.33
N LEU A 16 0.44 -16.22 47.13
CA LEU A 16 -0.91 -15.96 46.63
C LEU A 16 -1.00 -14.85 45.55
N PRO A 17 -0.42 -13.64 45.74
CA PRO A 17 -0.49 -12.60 44.73
C PRO A 17 0.29 -12.97 43.46
N VAL A 18 1.41 -13.68 43.59
CA VAL A 18 2.23 -14.12 42.45
C VAL A 18 1.51 -15.19 41.63
N ALA A 19 0.96 -16.21 42.29
CA ALA A 19 0.19 -17.26 41.64
C ALA A 19 -1.09 -16.71 40.99
N GLY A 20 -1.76 -15.77 41.65
CA GLY A 20 -2.91 -15.05 41.08
C GLY A 20 -2.55 -14.25 39.83
N GLY A 21 -1.41 -13.53 39.87
CA GLY A 21 -0.89 -12.82 38.71
C GLY A 21 -0.55 -13.75 37.55
N MET A 22 0.12 -14.86 37.80
CA MET A 22 0.44 -15.86 36.77
C MET A 22 -0.82 -16.44 36.12
N LEU A 23 -1.85 -16.76 36.92
CA LEU A 23 -3.12 -17.24 36.40
C LEU A 23 -3.82 -16.19 35.54
N PHE A 24 -3.80 -14.92 35.98
CA PHE A 24 -4.37 -13.82 35.23
C PHE A 24 -3.67 -13.64 33.87
N PHE A 25 -2.34 -13.60 33.84
CA PHE A 25 -1.59 -13.44 32.59
C PHE A 25 -1.72 -14.65 31.66
N ALA A 26 -1.74 -15.87 32.20
CA ALA A 26 -1.98 -17.07 31.40
C ALA A 26 -3.37 -17.04 30.75
N PHE A 27 -4.39 -16.65 31.51
CA PHE A 27 -5.75 -16.49 30.98
C PHE A 27 -5.82 -15.36 29.96
N PHE A 28 -5.27 -14.18 30.26
CA PHE A 28 -5.27 -13.04 29.36
C PHE A 28 -4.52 -13.34 28.05
N GLY A 29 -3.37 -14.01 28.14
CA GLY A 29 -2.60 -14.47 26.99
C GLY A 29 -3.39 -15.47 26.15
N MET A 30 -4.09 -16.42 26.78
CA MET A 30 -4.92 -17.40 26.07
C MET A 30 -6.14 -16.74 25.40
N VAL A 31 -6.80 -15.78 26.05
CA VAL A 31 -7.90 -15.02 25.44
C VAL A 31 -7.41 -14.21 24.26
N THR A 32 -6.30 -13.48 24.43
CA THR A 32 -5.69 -12.67 23.36
C THR A 32 -5.26 -13.56 22.19
N TRP A 33 -4.64 -14.70 22.47
CA TRP A 33 -4.25 -15.69 21.47
C TRP A 33 -5.47 -16.28 20.76
N GLY A 34 -6.55 -16.56 21.48
CA GLY A 34 -7.80 -17.05 20.89
C GLY A 34 -8.46 -16.04 19.95
N VAL A 35 -8.49 -14.76 20.33
CA VAL A 35 -8.95 -13.67 19.46
C VAL A 35 -8.06 -13.55 18.22
N ALA A 36 -6.74 -13.63 18.40
CA ALA A 36 -5.79 -13.62 17.29
C ALA A 36 -6.03 -14.81 16.35
N ALA A 37 -6.13 -16.05 16.86
CA ALA A 37 -6.37 -17.24 16.05
C ALA A 37 -7.70 -17.17 15.25
N LEU A 38 -8.76 -16.62 15.86
CA LEU A 38 -10.03 -16.38 15.18
C LEU A 38 -9.89 -15.38 14.02
N LEU A 39 -9.11 -14.31 14.20
CA LEU A 39 -8.88 -13.28 13.18
C LEU A 39 -7.89 -13.74 12.10
N SER A 40 -6.85 -14.48 12.48
CA SER A 40 -5.81 -15.02 11.59
C SER A 40 -6.32 -16.12 10.66
N GLY A 41 -7.51 -16.67 10.88
CA GLY A 41 -8.13 -17.65 9.97
C GLY A 41 -8.57 -17.07 8.61
N ASN A 42 -8.51 -15.75 8.41
CA ASN A 42 -8.82 -15.09 7.13
C ASN A 42 -7.76 -14.02 6.79
N PRO A 43 -6.50 -14.41 6.55
CA PRO A 43 -5.40 -13.46 6.32
C PRO A 43 -5.64 -12.57 5.10
N GLU A 44 -6.38 -13.05 4.09
CA GLU A 44 -6.66 -12.28 2.87
C GLU A 44 -7.54 -11.04 3.14
N ARG A 45 -8.56 -11.15 4.01
CA ARG A 45 -9.47 -10.01 4.29
C ARG A 45 -8.86 -8.91 5.15
N VAL A 46 -7.81 -9.21 5.91
CA VAL A 46 -7.15 -8.20 6.76
C VAL A 46 -6.21 -7.37 5.89
N ASN A 47 -5.46 -8.00 4.97
CA ASN A 47 -4.56 -7.29 4.05
C ASN A 47 -5.30 -6.32 3.11
N ASP A 48 -6.50 -6.68 2.64
CA ASP A 48 -7.34 -5.81 1.80
C ASP A 48 -7.73 -4.48 2.46
N ARG A 49 -7.74 -4.40 3.80
CA ARG A 49 -8.13 -3.20 4.56
C ARG A 49 -6.98 -2.29 4.94
N LEU A 50 -5.73 -2.77 4.85
CA LEU A 50 -4.55 -1.99 5.21
C LEU A 50 -3.87 -1.33 4.01
N VAL A 51 -4.15 -1.79 2.78
CA VAL A 51 -3.61 -1.20 1.55
C VAL A 51 -4.78 -0.82 0.63
N PRO A 52 -4.94 0.45 0.24
CA PRO A 52 -5.95 0.86 -0.73
C PRO A 52 -5.80 0.06 -2.02
N GLN A 53 -6.88 -0.63 -2.42
CA GLN A 53 -6.92 -1.45 -3.63
C GLN A 53 -7.17 -0.60 -4.89
N THR A 54 -7.73 0.58 -4.70
CA THR A 54 -8.06 1.54 -5.75
C THR A 54 -7.70 2.94 -5.27
N PHE A 55 -7.13 3.75 -6.15
CA PHE A 55 -6.84 5.16 -5.89
C PHE A 55 -7.70 6.02 -6.81
N GLU A 56 -8.63 6.77 -6.23
CA GLU A 56 -9.47 7.72 -6.95
C GLU A 56 -8.68 8.99 -7.20
N VAL A 57 -8.50 9.35 -8.47
CA VAL A 57 -7.68 10.50 -8.87
C VAL A 57 -8.51 11.79 -8.89
N GLY A 58 -9.69 11.74 -9.50
CA GLY A 58 -10.56 12.90 -9.70
C GLY A 58 -11.45 12.77 -10.94
N SER A 59 -12.24 13.81 -11.22
CA SER A 59 -13.19 13.78 -12.32
C SER A 59 -12.50 13.69 -13.68
N THR A 60 -13.06 12.87 -14.55
CA THR A 60 -12.46 12.56 -15.86
C THR A 60 -12.31 13.81 -16.72
N GLU A 61 -13.33 14.67 -16.76
CA GLU A 61 -13.30 15.92 -17.53
C GLU A 61 -12.25 16.90 -17.01
N TYR A 62 -12.16 17.07 -15.69
CA TYR A 62 -11.20 17.99 -15.08
C TYR A 62 -9.78 17.51 -15.34
N LEU A 63 -9.51 16.22 -15.10
CA LEU A 63 -8.18 15.65 -15.29
C LEU A 63 -7.77 15.65 -16.77
N ALA A 64 -8.68 15.36 -17.70
CA ALA A 64 -8.39 15.44 -19.13
C ALA A 64 -7.99 16.88 -19.53
N SER A 65 -8.73 17.89 -19.05
CA SER A 65 -8.39 19.30 -19.30
C SER A 65 -7.06 19.70 -18.67
N LEU A 66 -6.81 19.27 -17.43
CA LEU A 66 -5.57 19.55 -16.72
C LEU A 66 -4.37 18.92 -17.42
N ILE A 67 -4.50 17.69 -17.91
CA ILE A 67 -3.43 17.00 -18.64
C ILE A 67 -3.19 17.62 -20.02
N ALA A 68 -4.25 18.10 -20.68
CA ALA A 68 -4.12 18.81 -21.95
C ALA A 68 -3.34 20.13 -21.78
N ASP A 69 -3.58 20.87 -20.69
CA ASP A 69 -2.99 22.18 -20.44
C ASP A 69 -1.60 22.10 -19.77
N ASP A 70 -1.45 21.27 -18.72
CA ASP A 70 -0.26 21.21 -17.87
C ASP A 70 0.59 19.94 -18.06
N GLY A 71 0.08 18.95 -18.80
CA GLY A 71 0.75 17.68 -19.05
C GLY A 71 0.41 16.58 -18.06
N PRO A 72 1.03 15.40 -18.18
CA PRO A 72 0.70 14.20 -17.41
C PRO A 72 0.86 14.39 -15.90
N LEU A 73 0.06 13.66 -15.12
CA LEU A 73 0.12 13.71 -13.66
C LEU A 73 1.06 12.65 -13.11
N LEU A 74 1.99 13.07 -12.25
CA LEU A 74 2.96 12.19 -11.61
C LEU A 74 2.56 11.94 -10.15
N PHE A 75 2.32 10.67 -9.82
CA PHE A 75 2.04 10.20 -8.47
C PHE A 75 3.24 9.48 -7.89
N GLN A 76 3.76 9.95 -6.76
CA GLN A 76 4.90 9.34 -6.08
C GLN A 76 4.43 8.32 -5.03
N GLY A 77 4.97 7.10 -5.06
CA GLY A 77 4.80 6.12 -3.96
C GLY A 77 3.38 5.62 -3.70
N LEU A 78 2.55 5.42 -4.73
CA LEU A 78 1.17 4.91 -4.55
C LEU A 78 1.10 3.44 -4.12
N ILE A 79 2.19 2.67 -4.23
CA ILE A 79 2.18 1.22 -3.99
C ILE A 79 3.37 0.81 -3.10
N GLY A 80 3.17 0.65 -1.81
CA GLY A 80 4.20 0.17 -0.88
C GLY A 80 5.09 1.27 -0.26
N ALA A 81 6.09 0.85 0.52
CA ALA A 81 6.95 1.74 1.30
C ALA A 81 8.22 2.23 0.56
N ASP A 82 8.52 1.63 -0.59
CA ASP A 82 9.67 1.98 -1.42
C ASP A 82 9.26 3.00 -2.49
N ALA A 83 10.15 3.95 -2.80
CA ALA A 83 9.94 5.02 -3.79
C ALA A 83 9.83 4.48 -5.25
N ASP A 84 9.95 3.18 -5.43
CA ASP A 84 10.16 2.45 -6.68
C ASP A 84 8.88 2.30 -7.53
N ARG A 85 7.75 2.88 -7.10
CA ARG A 85 6.43 2.68 -7.73
C ARG A 85 5.65 3.96 -7.94
N SER A 86 6.36 4.95 -8.46
CA SER A 86 5.77 6.20 -8.94
C SER A 86 5.14 5.99 -10.33
N LEU A 87 3.95 6.55 -10.52
CA LEU A 87 3.14 6.38 -11.72
C LEU A 87 2.94 7.70 -12.43
N VAL A 88 2.89 7.66 -13.75
CA VAL A 88 2.50 8.77 -14.62
C VAL A 88 1.16 8.42 -15.24
N LEU A 89 0.14 9.23 -14.96
CA LEU A 89 -1.15 9.17 -15.62
C LEU A 89 -1.18 10.19 -16.75
N ASP A 90 -1.53 9.73 -17.93
CA ASP A 90 -1.61 10.56 -19.11
C ASP A 90 -2.93 10.32 -19.86
N HIS A 91 -3.36 11.34 -20.59
CA HIS A 91 -4.54 11.35 -21.43
C HIS A 91 -4.17 12.00 -22.77
N THR A 92 -4.64 11.41 -23.86
CA THR A 92 -4.45 11.93 -25.21
C THR A 92 -5.75 11.88 -26.01
N GLY A 93 -5.92 12.86 -26.89
CA GLY A 93 -7.09 12.98 -27.75
C GLY A 93 -8.20 13.83 -27.14
N ASP A 94 -9.23 14.09 -27.95
CA ASP A 94 -10.30 15.04 -27.61
C ASP A 94 -11.46 14.41 -26.82
N LEU A 95 -11.53 13.07 -26.79
CA LEU A 95 -12.57 12.33 -26.09
C LEU A 95 -12.15 12.07 -24.64
N VAL A 96 -12.88 12.66 -23.70
CA VAL A 96 -12.59 12.54 -22.26
C VAL A 96 -12.65 11.11 -21.73
N GLY A 97 -13.47 10.23 -22.34
CA GLY A 97 -13.60 8.83 -21.92
C GLY A 97 -12.55 7.87 -22.51
N GLU A 98 -11.70 8.33 -23.42
CA GLU A 98 -10.76 7.49 -24.18
C GLU A 98 -9.32 8.03 -24.06
N GLY A 99 -8.32 7.27 -24.51
CA GLY A 99 -6.93 7.76 -24.58
C GLY A 99 -6.18 7.81 -23.25
N TRP A 100 -6.75 7.28 -22.18
CA TRP A 100 -6.09 7.17 -20.87
C TRP A 100 -5.02 6.09 -20.86
N ARG A 101 -3.85 6.41 -20.29
CA ARG A 101 -2.74 5.47 -20.15
C ARG A 101 -1.95 5.74 -18.87
N ILE A 102 -1.39 4.67 -18.32
CA ILE A 102 -0.51 4.72 -17.15
C ILE A 102 0.87 4.23 -17.57
N ARG A 103 1.91 4.91 -17.09
CA ARG A 103 3.31 4.53 -17.20
C ARG A 103 3.94 4.53 -15.81
N TYR A 104 5.05 3.82 -15.63
CA TYR A 104 5.89 4.05 -14.47
C TYR A 104 6.71 5.32 -14.66
N ALA A 105 7.09 5.98 -13.57
CA ALA A 105 7.93 7.17 -13.59
C ALA A 105 9.43 6.83 -13.71
N TYR A 106 9.78 5.90 -14.59
CA TYR A 106 11.16 5.57 -14.98
C TYR A 106 11.23 5.17 -16.47
N PRO A 107 12.39 5.33 -17.14
CA PRO A 107 12.54 5.00 -18.56
C PRO A 107 12.37 3.50 -18.85
N ALA A 108 11.81 3.14 -19.99
CA ALA A 108 11.65 1.73 -20.39
C ALA A 108 12.99 0.99 -20.59
N ASP A 109 14.08 1.73 -20.82
CA ASP A 109 15.43 1.20 -21.03
C ASP A 109 16.31 1.22 -19.77
N ARG A 110 15.73 1.52 -18.60
CA ARG A 110 16.42 1.57 -17.30
C ARG A 110 15.61 0.86 -16.23
N ASP A 111 16.24 0.60 -15.09
CA ASP A 111 15.55 0.06 -13.92
C ASP A 111 14.81 1.16 -13.15
N SER A 112 14.02 0.74 -12.16
CA SER A 112 13.14 1.60 -11.36
C SER A 112 13.87 2.62 -10.47
N THR A 113 15.20 2.53 -10.33
CA THR A 113 15.99 3.51 -9.57
C THR A 113 16.23 4.81 -10.34
N CYS A 114 16.10 4.78 -11.67
CA CYS A 114 16.24 5.96 -12.51
C CYS A 114 14.91 6.71 -12.64
N HIS A 115 14.55 7.47 -11.60
CA HIS A 115 13.31 8.23 -11.60
C HIS A 115 13.33 9.38 -12.61
N VAL A 116 12.16 9.65 -13.20
CA VAL A 116 11.96 10.82 -14.05
C VAL A 116 11.31 11.98 -13.30
N THR A 117 11.65 13.19 -13.71
CA THR A 117 11.00 14.45 -13.27
C THR A 117 10.30 15.08 -14.45
N GLN A 118 9.04 15.49 -14.28
CA GLN A 118 8.32 16.17 -15.36
C GLN A 118 8.90 17.56 -15.62
N VAL A 119 9.08 17.90 -16.89
CA VAL A 119 9.36 19.28 -17.31
C VAL A 119 8.06 20.08 -17.20
N LYS A 120 8.08 21.16 -16.43
CA LYS A 120 6.88 21.94 -16.08
C LYS A 120 6.04 22.33 -17.30
N HIS A 121 4.72 22.20 -17.16
CA HIS A 121 3.72 22.54 -18.19
C HIS A 121 4.01 21.85 -19.53
N SER A 122 4.39 20.57 -19.47
CA SER A 122 4.76 19.82 -20.67
C SER A 122 4.54 18.33 -20.49
N ARG A 123 4.61 17.62 -21.62
CA ARG A 123 4.49 16.16 -21.70
C ARG A 123 5.84 15.44 -21.68
N GLN A 124 6.92 16.20 -21.46
CA GLN A 124 8.29 15.72 -21.45
C GLN A 124 8.78 15.50 -20.01
N PHE A 125 9.74 14.58 -19.88
CA PHE A 125 10.37 14.24 -18.62
C PHE A 125 11.89 14.30 -18.75
N THR A 126 12.56 14.58 -17.64
CA THR A 126 14.01 14.47 -17.50
C THR A 126 14.34 13.26 -16.63
N ASP A 127 15.18 12.37 -17.12
CA ASP A 127 15.63 11.19 -16.36
C ASP A 127 16.88 11.45 -15.52
N CYS A 128 17.35 10.42 -14.82
CA CYS A 128 18.55 10.47 -13.97
C CYS A 128 19.85 10.79 -14.74
N GLU A 129 19.87 10.58 -16.06
CA GLU A 129 21.00 10.89 -16.96
C GLU A 129 20.83 12.27 -17.65
N ASN A 130 19.79 13.04 -17.28
CA ASN A 130 19.38 14.29 -17.90
C ASN A 130 18.94 14.16 -19.37
N ARG A 131 18.50 12.98 -19.81
CA ARG A 131 17.85 12.80 -21.11
C ARG A 131 16.44 13.37 -21.05
N THR A 132 15.98 13.92 -22.17
CA THR A 132 14.58 14.32 -22.32
C THR A 132 13.80 13.16 -22.95
N LEU A 133 12.72 12.76 -22.31
CA LEU A 133 11.90 11.61 -22.67
C LEU A 133 10.44 12.04 -22.86
N GLU A 134 9.75 11.38 -23.78
CA GLU A 134 8.29 11.48 -23.91
C GLU A 134 7.59 10.45 -23.03
N VAL A 135 6.27 10.61 -22.83
CA VAL A 135 5.45 9.65 -22.07
C VAL A 135 5.61 8.21 -22.59
N ASP A 136 5.78 8.03 -23.91
CA ASP A 136 5.88 6.71 -24.52
C ASP A 136 7.22 6.02 -24.33
N ASP A 137 8.25 6.77 -23.95
CA ASP A 137 9.58 6.24 -23.59
C ASP A 137 9.62 5.70 -22.15
N LEU A 138 8.56 5.92 -21.38
CA LEU A 138 8.43 5.43 -20.01
C LEU A 138 7.98 3.96 -19.96
N ALA A 139 8.45 3.26 -18.93
CA ALA A 139 8.14 1.85 -18.73
C ALA A 139 6.64 1.60 -18.56
N ARG A 140 6.14 0.50 -19.12
CA ARG A 140 4.72 0.14 -19.08
C ARG A 140 4.42 -0.75 -17.86
N PRO A 141 3.43 -0.40 -17.01
CA PRO A 141 2.96 -1.29 -15.96
C PRO A 141 2.25 -2.51 -16.54
N THR A 142 2.40 -3.65 -15.87
CA THR A 142 1.70 -4.90 -16.21
C THR A 142 0.62 -5.25 -15.18
N ASP A 143 0.59 -4.52 -14.07
CA ASP A 143 -0.13 -4.78 -12.83
C ASP A 143 -1.04 -3.62 -12.40
N VAL A 144 -1.06 -2.53 -13.17
CA VAL A 144 -1.85 -1.32 -12.90
C VAL A 144 -2.57 -0.90 -14.18
N THR A 145 -3.86 -0.62 -14.07
CA THR A 145 -4.70 -0.16 -15.19
C THR A 145 -5.61 0.99 -14.76
N PRO A 146 -5.83 2.00 -15.63
CA PRO A 146 -6.83 3.02 -15.37
C PRO A 146 -8.23 2.45 -15.60
N VAL A 147 -9.15 2.75 -14.69
CA VAL A 147 -10.59 2.53 -14.83
C VAL A 147 -11.24 3.89 -14.99
N VAL A 148 -11.88 4.11 -16.14
CA VAL A 148 -12.42 5.41 -16.54
C VAL A 148 -13.95 5.33 -16.49
N GLY A 149 -14.55 6.18 -15.65
CA GLY A 149 -15.98 6.49 -15.63
C GLY A 149 -16.18 8.00 -15.58
N ASP A 150 -17.13 8.49 -14.77
CA ASP A 150 -17.22 9.92 -14.44
C ASP A 150 -16.00 10.42 -13.65
N THR A 151 -15.24 9.50 -13.08
CA THR A 151 -14.02 9.71 -12.30
C THR A 151 -12.97 8.70 -12.76
N VAL A 152 -11.71 9.12 -12.79
CA VAL A 152 -10.58 8.25 -13.11
C VAL A 152 -10.09 7.57 -11.84
N ILE A 153 -10.05 6.25 -11.87
CA ILE A 153 -9.58 5.40 -10.77
C ILE A 153 -8.37 4.61 -11.26
N ILE A 154 -7.32 4.55 -10.44
CA ILE A 154 -6.18 3.67 -10.66
C ILE A 154 -6.41 2.39 -9.86
N ASP A 155 -6.52 1.25 -10.55
CA ASP A 155 -6.66 -0.06 -9.92
C ASP A 155 -5.30 -0.64 -9.57
N LEU A 156 -5.07 -0.91 -8.28
CA LEU A 156 -3.80 -1.36 -7.71
C LEU A 156 -3.83 -2.82 -7.24
N ARG A 157 -4.94 -3.53 -7.44
CA ARG A 157 -5.17 -4.87 -6.88
C ARG A 157 -4.08 -5.87 -7.26
N VAL A 158 -3.70 -5.90 -8.53
CA VAL A 158 -2.68 -6.85 -9.05
C VAL A 158 -1.28 -6.49 -8.55
N ALA A 159 -0.97 -5.20 -8.49
CA ALA A 159 0.29 -4.70 -7.95
C ALA A 159 0.45 -5.03 -6.44
N ASN A 160 -0.62 -4.86 -5.67
CA ASN A 160 -0.65 -5.17 -4.23
C ASN A 160 -0.49 -6.67 -3.96
N ALA A 161 -1.17 -7.53 -4.73
CA ALA A 161 -1.03 -8.98 -4.61
C ALA A 161 0.42 -9.43 -4.86
N SER A 162 1.07 -8.88 -5.89
CA SER A 162 2.47 -9.20 -6.23
C SER A 162 3.47 -8.79 -5.15
N SER A 163 3.16 -7.73 -4.40
CA SER A 163 4.02 -7.20 -3.33
C SER A 163 3.98 -8.02 -2.04
N SER A 164 2.86 -8.71 -1.80
CA SER A 164 2.66 -9.53 -0.60
C SER A 164 3.45 -10.84 -0.58
N THR A 165 4.09 -11.22 -1.69
CA THR A 165 4.82 -12.49 -1.82
C THR A 165 6.19 -12.48 -1.13
N THR A 166 6.75 -11.31 -0.80
CA THR A 166 8.01 -11.21 -0.02
C THR A 166 7.72 -11.34 1.48
N ALA A 167 7.20 -12.49 1.92
CA ALA A 167 7.21 -12.84 3.33
C ALA A 167 8.65 -13.24 3.74
N PRO A 168 9.20 -12.73 4.85
CA PRO A 168 10.47 -13.20 5.36
C PRO A 168 10.33 -14.66 5.78
N SER A 169 10.95 -15.57 5.02
CA SER A 169 11.17 -16.94 5.44
C SER A 169 12.05 -16.93 6.68
N THR A 170 11.41 -16.95 7.86
CA THR A 170 12.11 -17.22 9.12
C THR A 170 12.52 -18.68 9.12
N THR A 171 13.73 -18.94 8.68
CA THR A 171 14.43 -20.20 8.95
C THR A 171 14.76 -20.22 10.44
N ALA A 172 13.97 -20.97 11.21
CA ALA A 172 14.32 -21.34 12.57
C ALA A 172 15.24 -22.58 12.50
N GLY A 173 16.47 -22.45 12.99
CA GLY A 173 17.43 -23.51 13.23
C GLY A 173 18.19 -23.23 14.51
#